data_AF-A0A564WIE8-F1
#
_entry.id   AF-A0A564WIE8-F1
#
_cell.length_a   1.000
_cell.length_b   1.000
_cell.length_c   1.000
_cell.angle_alpha   90.00
_cell.angle_beta   90.00
_cell.angle_gamma   90.00
#
_symmetry.space_group_name_H-M   'P 1'
#
loop_
_entity.id
_entity.type
_entity.pdbx_description
1 polymer ?
#
loop_
_entity_poly.entity_id
_entity_poly.type
_entity_poly.pdbx_seq_one_letter_code
_entity_poly.pdbx_strand_id
1 'polypeptide(L)'
;MVSKSETTSYNRPASFDPQADSIVRVEASRLRRRLQQFYLSDGSTDPVRIELLPGSYVPRFTFAAPAEEEAQPEPPPLPPQRRRPRLWPAAGFTGLGLGLCAMVLALWGLWGRPAAPPLAWDPASTVAAERRKPTIVVATFRSQSSDPEDTHFSSGITEGIIERLTRFRILRVLKVPHDKESQATGGVELAAARAVGARYAIEGSTHRDQERVWATVRVLNVETDEYVWAGSYERHLDVGSLIDIQDDIARQIAAAIGEPYGVLSRSEMEGLPRYRAKSLNSYDCLLWALHYWANISQDNHWRGRKCLEKAVEHEPEFALAWAYLAYFYIDEYRWHFNYRAEPPPMIRAKEAARRAITLDPDCAAARLALSAVAFFSGDLALFRSSGEKAIMLNPNNGEHLASFGTRLAYSGAWEEGIALVREAMELNPWHPDWYLLPLAFDAYRRGDYAGALREWRRLHLPELYWTHVLGVMINGELGNAAEAEAARADLLALFPDYAATAVRDFQVWNFEDSLIDTFIDGLAKGGLPVPDNRR
;
A
#
# COMPACT_ATOMS: atom_id res chain seq x y z
N MET A 1 -9.22 35.63 -26.09
CA MET A 1 -10.41 34.84 -26.45
C MET A 1 -10.01 33.38 -26.32
N VAL A 2 -10.14 32.81 -25.12
CA VAL A 2 -9.87 31.39 -24.85
C VAL A 2 -11.11 30.85 -24.18
N SER A 3 -11.62 29.79 -24.79
CA SER A 3 -12.97 29.28 -24.71
C SER A 3 -13.13 28.27 -23.58
N LYS A 4 -14.24 28.37 -22.86
CA LYS A 4 -15.04 27.30 -22.25
C LYS A 4 -14.48 25.87 -22.45
N SER A 5 -13.85 25.27 -21.43
CA SER A 5 -13.73 23.79 -21.34
C SER A 5 -13.37 23.24 -19.95
N GLU A 6 -13.85 23.82 -18.85
CA GLU A 6 -13.57 23.28 -17.50
C GLU A 6 -14.85 23.03 -16.68
N THR A 7 -15.88 22.45 -17.29
CA THR A 7 -17.11 22.04 -16.57
C THR A 7 -17.48 20.56 -16.72
N THR A 8 -16.59 19.70 -17.21
CA THR A 8 -16.89 18.28 -17.48
C THR A 8 -16.17 17.26 -16.59
N SER A 9 -15.49 17.68 -15.51
CA SER A 9 -14.87 16.72 -14.56
C SER A 9 -15.74 16.39 -13.34
N TYR A 10 -16.80 17.16 -13.07
CA TYR A 10 -17.70 16.95 -11.94
C TYR A 10 -19.11 17.29 -12.42
N ASN A 11 -20.05 16.33 -12.45
CA ASN A 11 -21.45 16.46 -12.89
C ASN A 11 -22.18 17.73 -12.35
N ARG A 12 -21.88 18.91 -12.88
CA ARG A 12 -22.42 20.21 -12.45
C ARG A 12 -22.90 20.98 -13.67
N PRO A 13 -24.08 21.62 -13.60
CA PRO A 13 -24.65 22.34 -14.73
C PRO A 13 -23.76 23.51 -15.15
N ALA A 14 -23.83 23.90 -16.43
CA ALA A 14 -23.05 25.01 -16.99
C ALA A 14 -23.30 26.38 -16.33
N SER A 15 -24.35 26.50 -15.51
CA SER A 15 -24.71 27.67 -14.71
C SER A 15 -24.18 27.63 -13.27
N PHE A 16 -23.34 26.65 -12.91
CA PHE A 16 -22.79 26.51 -11.56
C PHE A 16 -21.90 27.72 -11.20
N ASP A 17 -22.27 28.41 -10.13
CA ASP A 17 -21.48 29.48 -9.54
C ASP A 17 -20.69 28.94 -8.32
N PRO A 18 -19.37 28.73 -8.46
CA PRO A 18 -18.53 28.24 -7.36
C PRO A 18 -18.49 29.21 -6.17
N GLN A 19 -18.87 30.48 -6.35
CA GLN A 19 -18.89 31.47 -5.28
C GLN A 19 -20.10 31.34 -4.34
N ALA A 20 -21.18 30.74 -4.83
CA ALA A 20 -22.42 30.50 -4.09
C ALA A 20 -22.43 29.14 -3.36
N ASP A 21 -21.52 28.22 -3.69
CA ASP A 21 -21.43 26.89 -3.09
C ASP A 21 -20.61 26.89 -1.78
N SER A 22 -21.24 26.45 -0.69
CA SER A 22 -20.63 26.43 0.65
C SER A 22 -19.49 25.41 0.78
N ILE A 23 -19.55 24.28 0.06
CA ILE A 23 -18.51 23.25 0.06
C ILE A 23 -17.27 23.78 -0.66
N VAL A 24 -17.44 24.42 -1.82
CA VAL A 24 -16.34 25.04 -2.57
C VAL A 24 -15.66 26.14 -1.73
N ARG A 25 -16.45 26.94 -0.99
CA ARG A 25 -15.91 27.98 -0.11
C ARG A 25 -15.08 27.40 1.04
N VAL A 26 -15.51 26.29 1.66
CA VAL A 26 -14.78 25.61 2.74
C VAL A 26 -13.48 25.01 2.22
N GLU A 27 -13.52 24.27 1.11
CA GLU A 27 -12.32 23.64 0.54
C GLU A 27 -11.32 24.66 0.00
N ALA A 28 -11.78 25.74 -0.63
CA ALA A 28 -10.89 26.83 -1.03
C ALA A 28 -10.23 27.53 0.17
N SER A 29 -10.93 27.64 1.30
CA SER A 29 -10.38 28.21 2.54
C SER A 29 -9.38 27.26 3.22
N ARG A 30 -9.57 25.95 3.09
CA ARG A 30 -8.62 24.92 3.53
C ARG A 30 -7.36 24.94 2.65
N LEU A 31 -7.52 25.00 1.33
CA LEU A 31 -6.42 25.10 0.36
C LEU A 31 -5.57 26.36 0.58
N ARG A 32 -6.19 27.53 0.78
CA ARG A 32 -5.47 28.78 1.11
C ARG A 32 -4.56 28.64 2.33
N ARG A 33 -5.08 28.06 3.42
CA ARG A 33 -4.30 27.84 4.65
C ARG A 33 -3.14 26.88 4.43
N ARG A 34 -3.36 25.79 3.68
CA ARG A 34 -2.30 24.83 3.34
C ARG A 34 -1.20 25.45 2.47
N LEU A 35 -1.56 26.22 1.44
CA LEU A 35 -0.58 26.92 0.61
C LEU A 35 0.22 27.94 1.43
N GLN A 36 -0.43 28.68 2.32
CA GLN A 36 0.25 29.64 3.19
C GLN A 36 1.22 28.94 4.16
N GLN A 37 0.81 27.84 4.80
CA GLN A 37 1.68 27.06 5.68
C GLN A 37 2.86 26.45 4.92
N PHE A 38 2.62 25.91 3.73
CA PHE A 38 3.66 25.34 2.87
C PHE A 38 4.72 26.38 2.49
N TYR A 39 4.33 27.56 2.01
CA TYR A 39 5.27 28.62 1.62
C TYR A 39 5.94 29.34 2.81
N LEU A 40 5.41 29.20 4.03
CA LEU A 40 6.08 29.65 5.27
C LEU A 40 7.10 28.63 5.80
N SER A 41 7.11 27.40 5.27
CA SER A 41 7.98 26.31 5.71
C SER A 41 8.73 25.70 4.51
N ASP A 42 8.31 24.53 4.07
CA ASP A 42 8.99 23.67 3.09
C ASP A 42 9.16 24.32 1.72
N GLY A 43 8.20 25.16 1.30
CA GLY A 43 8.20 25.85 0.00
C GLY A 43 8.82 27.24 0.02
N SER A 44 9.49 27.67 1.09
CA SER A 44 9.97 29.06 1.23
C SER A 44 10.91 29.51 0.09
N THR A 45 11.65 28.57 -0.52
CA THR A 45 12.58 28.79 -1.65
C THR A 45 12.06 28.27 -2.99
N ASP A 46 10.79 27.84 -3.08
CA ASP A 46 10.26 27.31 -4.33
C ASP A 46 10.13 28.39 -5.41
N PRO A 47 10.56 28.10 -6.66
CA PRO A 47 10.55 29.07 -7.76
C PRO A 47 9.14 29.38 -8.26
N VAL A 48 8.14 28.58 -7.88
CA VAL A 48 6.74 28.75 -8.25
C VAL A 48 5.90 29.02 -7.01
N ARG A 49 5.26 30.19 -6.97
CA ARG A 49 4.29 30.56 -5.94
C ARG A 49 2.87 30.53 -6.48
N ILE A 50 2.05 29.69 -5.87
CA ILE A 50 0.62 29.55 -6.15
C ILE A 50 -0.15 30.35 -5.10
N GLU A 51 -0.83 31.41 -5.53
CA GLU A 51 -1.68 32.24 -4.67
C GLU A 51 -3.16 32.08 -5.04
N LEU A 52 -3.99 31.80 -4.04
CA LEU A 52 -5.44 31.76 -4.18
C LEU A 52 -6.05 32.92 -3.40
N LEU A 53 -6.38 34.02 -4.08
CA LEU A 53 -6.86 35.25 -3.43
C LEU A 53 -8.20 35.04 -2.68
N PRO A 54 -8.43 35.73 -1.54
CA PRO A 54 -9.73 35.73 -0.88
C PRO A 54 -10.84 36.15 -1.86
N GLY A 55 -11.92 35.37 -1.95
CA GLY A 55 -13.03 35.61 -2.88
C GLY A 55 -12.79 35.15 -4.33
N SER A 56 -11.58 34.70 -4.67
CA SER A 56 -11.27 34.04 -5.95
C SER A 56 -11.06 32.53 -5.76
N TYR A 57 -11.45 31.76 -6.77
CA TYR A 57 -11.22 30.32 -6.87
C TYR A 57 -10.28 29.95 -8.03
N VAL A 58 -9.76 30.95 -8.75
CA VAL A 58 -8.77 30.75 -9.80
C VAL A 58 -7.39 31.00 -9.21
N PRO A 59 -6.49 30.00 -9.21
CA PRO A 59 -5.13 30.16 -8.70
C PRO A 59 -4.31 31.07 -9.62
N ARG A 60 -3.53 31.97 -9.01
CA ARG A 60 -2.52 32.77 -9.70
C ARG A 60 -1.15 32.14 -9.48
N PHE A 61 -0.42 31.94 -10.57
CA PHE A 61 0.96 31.44 -10.53
C PHE A 61 1.92 32.60 -10.72
N THR A 62 2.91 32.70 -9.84
CA THR A 62 4.03 33.64 -9.95
C THR A 62 5.32 32.84 -9.98
N PHE A 63 6.19 33.15 -10.92
CA PHE A 63 7.47 32.50 -11.10
C PHE A 63 8.56 33.49 -10.71
N ALA A 64 9.40 33.14 -9.73
CA ALA A 64 10.58 33.93 -9.42
C ALA A 64 11.61 33.74 -10.54
N ALA A 65 12.15 34.83 -11.09
CA ALA A 65 13.27 34.75 -12.02
C ALA A 65 14.47 34.10 -11.30
N PRO A 66 15.32 33.33 -12.01
CA PRO A 66 16.52 32.77 -11.40
C PRO A 66 17.36 33.92 -10.82
N ALA A 67 17.78 33.80 -9.57
CA ALA A 67 18.78 34.69 -9.02
C ALA A 67 20.01 34.65 -9.94
N GLU A 68 20.40 35.80 -10.47
CA GLU A 68 21.73 35.95 -11.07
C GLU A 68 22.75 35.47 -10.04
N GLU A 69 23.60 34.56 -10.49
CA GLU A 69 24.73 34.02 -9.74
C GLU A 69 25.62 35.20 -9.34
N GLU A 70 25.49 35.68 -8.10
CA GLU A 70 26.38 36.68 -7.53
C GLU A 70 27.80 36.10 -7.57
N ALA A 71 28.62 36.65 -8.47
CA ALA A 71 30.03 36.35 -8.60
C ALA A 71 30.72 36.48 -7.23
N GLN A 72 31.39 35.40 -6.83
CA GLN A 72 32.27 35.39 -5.66
C GLN A 72 33.30 36.52 -5.79
N PRO A 73 33.50 37.38 -4.77
CA PRO A 73 34.56 38.37 -4.82
C PRO A 73 35.92 37.68 -4.79
N GLU A 74 36.74 38.06 -5.77
CA GLU A 74 38.11 37.64 -6.00
C GLU A 74 38.97 37.79 -4.72
N PRO A 75 39.81 36.80 -4.37
CA PRO A 75 40.64 36.89 -3.17
C PRO A 75 41.69 38.01 -3.31
N PRO A 76 42.01 38.75 -2.22
CA PRO A 76 42.91 39.89 -2.28
C PRO A 76 44.35 39.47 -2.64
N PRO A 77 45.13 40.36 -3.29
CA PRO A 77 46.45 40.02 -3.80
C PRO A 77 47.46 39.77 -2.69
N LEU A 78 48.31 38.76 -2.90
CA LEU A 78 49.39 38.38 -2.00
C LEU A 78 50.40 39.54 -1.81
N PRO A 79 50.94 39.74 -0.59
CA PRO A 79 51.98 40.75 -0.35
C PRO A 79 53.32 40.35 -0.99
N PRO A 80 54.19 41.33 -1.31
CA PRO A 80 55.40 41.10 -2.11
C PRO A 80 56.46 40.28 -1.36
N GLN A 81 57.02 39.29 -2.05
CA GLN A 81 58.12 38.46 -1.54
C GLN A 81 59.39 39.30 -1.37
N ARG A 82 59.78 39.56 -0.12
CA ARG A 82 61.12 40.07 0.22
C ARG A 82 62.12 38.91 0.27
N ARG A 83 63.12 39.00 -0.62
CA ARG A 83 64.32 38.16 -0.67
C ARG A 83 65.04 38.18 0.69
N ARG A 84 65.40 36.99 1.20
CA ARG A 84 66.40 36.84 2.27
C ARG A 84 67.57 35.98 1.79
N PRO A 85 68.81 36.31 2.19
CA PRO A 85 70.00 35.67 1.66
C PRO A 85 70.28 34.32 2.34
N ARG A 86 70.92 33.43 1.58
CA ARG A 86 71.62 32.23 2.05
C ARG A 86 72.78 32.63 2.96
N LEU A 87 73.09 31.78 3.95
CA LEU A 87 74.42 31.22 4.22
C LEU A 87 74.31 30.07 5.27
N TRP A 88 74.96 28.95 4.97
CA TRP A 88 75.19 27.74 5.77
C TRP A 88 76.41 27.94 6.73
N PRO A 89 76.94 26.91 7.42
CA PRO A 89 76.34 25.94 8.37
C PRO A 89 77.22 25.84 9.67
N ALA A 90 76.75 25.21 10.75
CA ALA A 90 77.65 24.53 11.71
C ALA A 90 76.91 23.64 12.72
N ALA A 91 77.34 22.38 12.75
CA ALA A 91 77.53 21.44 13.86
C ALA A 91 76.79 21.60 15.20
N GLY A 92 76.36 20.45 15.74
CA GLY A 92 76.49 20.18 17.18
C GLY A 92 75.29 19.52 17.86
N PHE A 93 75.27 18.18 17.83
CA PHE A 93 74.94 17.26 18.93
C PHE A 93 73.72 17.44 19.86
N THR A 94 73.14 16.27 20.15
CA THR A 94 72.24 15.86 21.26
C THR A 94 70.74 16.10 21.00
N GLY A 95 69.88 15.10 20.76
CA GLY A 95 70.02 13.66 20.99
C GLY A 95 69.78 13.27 22.44
N LEU A 96 68.64 13.66 23.03
CA LEU A 96 68.01 13.06 24.23
C LEU A 96 66.74 13.87 24.58
N GLY A 97 65.61 13.56 23.94
CA GLY A 97 64.33 14.21 24.25
C GLY A 97 63.14 13.67 23.47
N LEU A 98 63.34 13.25 22.22
CA LEU A 98 62.26 12.74 21.37
C LEU A 98 61.91 11.27 21.62
N GLY A 99 62.81 10.49 22.23
CA GLY A 99 62.55 9.08 22.58
C GLY A 99 61.64 8.88 23.79
N LEU A 100 61.62 9.83 24.74
CA LEU A 100 60.80 9.72 25.95
C LEU A 100 59.32 10.08 25.69
N CYS A 101 59.04 11.05 24.81
CA CYS A 101 57.66 11.41 24.46
C CYS A 101 56.95 10.31 23.67
N ALA A 102 57.66 9.58 22.80
CA ALA A 102 57.08 8.46 22.05
C ALA A 102 56.73 7.26 22.95
N MET A 103 57.52 7.01 24.00
CA MET A 103 57.29 5.91 24.93
C MET A 103 56.18 6.22 25.95
N VAL A 104 56.05 7.48 26.38
CA VAL A 104 54.94 7.94 27.24
C VAL A 104 53.61 7.90 26.48
N LEU A 105 53.58 8.29 25.20
CA LEU A 105 52.36 8.22 24.37
C LEU A 105 51.94 6.76 24.06
N ALA A 106 52.91 5.85 23.87
CA ALA A 106 52.62 4.43 23.68
C ALA A 106 52.07 3.75 24.95
N LEU A 107 52.54 4.16 26.14
CA LEU A 107 52.04 3.64 27.42
C LEU A 107 50.71 4.28 27.85
N TRP A 108 50.43 5.54 27.48
CA TRP A 108 49.13 6.19 27.72
C TRP A 108 48.00 5.59 26.88
N GLY A 109 48.30 5.17 25.64
CA GLY A 109 47.34 4.51 24.76
C GLY A 109 46.91 3.12 25.23
N LEU A 110 47.72 2.46 26.08
CA LEU A 110 47.45 1.10 26.56
C LEU A 110 46.71 1.06 27.90
N TRP A 111 46.86 2.05 28.81
CA TRP A 111 46.23 2.02 30.14
C TRP A 111 45.30 3.21 30.46
N GLY A 112 45.08 4.13 29.52
CA GLY A 112 44.37 5.39 29.77
C GLY A 112 43.16 5.68 28.88
N ARG A 113 42.47 4.67 28.34
CA ARG A 113 41.14 4.91 27.76
C ARG A 113 40.13 5.03 28.90
N PRO A 114 39.60 6.22 29.22
CA PRO A 114 38.39 6.28 30.04
C PRO A 114 37.36 5.43 29.30
N ALA A 115 36.76 4.48 30.02
CA ALA A 115 35.58 3.80 29.55
C ALA A 115 34.67 4.88 28.96
N ALA A 116 34.31 4.72 27.68
CA ALA A 116 33.23 5.51 27.13
C ALA A 116 32.11 5.49 28.17
N PRO A 117 31.49 6.63 28.52
CA PRO A 117 30.31 6.57 29.37
C PRO A 117 29.44 5.47 28.79
N PRO A 118 28.91 4.53 29.61
CA PRO A 118 27.98 3.55 29.07
C PRO A 118 26.98 4.39 28.28
N LEU A 119 26.79 4.05 27.00
CA LEU A 119 25.68 4.58 26.22
C LEU A 119 24.54 4.66 27.22
N ALA A 120 24.16 5.88 27.59
CA ALA A 120 23.01 6.07 28.42
C ALA A 120 21.90 5.49 27.54
N TRP A 121 21.54 4.26 27.85
CA TRP A 121 20.40 3.58 27.27
C TRP A 121 19.26 4.47 27.69
N ASP A 122 18.87 5.37 26.80
CA ASP A 122 17.68 6.16 26.96
C ASP A 122 16.52 5.18 26.72
N PRO A 123 15.78 4.77 27.77
CA PRO A 123 14.68 3.84 27.60
C PRO A 123 13.60 4.42 26.68
N ALA A 124 13.57 5.76 26.50
CA ALA A 124 12.66 6.43 25.58
C ALA A 124 13.08 6.28 24.10
N SER A 125 14.36 6.04 23.82
CA SER A 125 14.85 5.80 22.45
C SER A 125 14.64 4.35 21.98
N THR A 126 14.47 3.40 22.90
CA THR A 126 14.16 1.99 22.60
C THR A 126 12.66 1.71 22.46
N VAL A 127 11.79 2.67 22.81
CA VAL A 127 10.35 2.58 22.48
C VAL A 127 10.05 3.22 21.11
N ALA A 128 10.92 4.11 20.63
CA ALA A 128 10.87 4.63 19.26
C ALA A 128 11.45 3.66 18.21
N ALA A 129 12.20 2.64 18.65
CA ALA A 129 12.83 1.63 17.82
C ALA A 129 12.01 0.34 17.81
N GLU A 130 11.06 0.27 16.87
CA GLU A 130 10.45 -0.93 16.23
C GLU A 130 8.97 -0.66 15.94
N ARG A 131 8.70 0.20 14.93
CA ARG A 131 7.39 0.18 14.27
C ARG A 131 7.23 -1.16 13.54
N ARG A 132 6.73 -2.18 14.24
CA ARG A 132 6.40 -3.47 13.60
C ARG A 132 5.05 -3.41 12.90
N LYS A 133 4.03 -2.87 13.57
CA LYS A 133 2.62 -2.79 13.13
C LYS A 133 1.90 -1.69 13.92
N PRO A 134 0.93 -0.95 13.35
CA PRO A 134 0.14 0.02 14.08
C PRO A 134 -0.66 -0.68 15.16
N THR A 135 -0.60 -0.12 16.37
CA THR A 135 -1.45 -0.55 17.49
C THR A 135 -2.77 0.20 17.44
N ILE A 136 -3.87 -0.53 17.51
CA ILE A 136 -5.23 0.00 17.50
C ILE A 136 -5.88 -0.36 18.82
N VAL A 137 -6.54 0.61 19.44
CA VAL A 137 -7.40 0.38 20.59
C VAL A 137 -8.86 0.44 20.18
N VAL A 138 -9.66 -0.51 20.63
CA VAL A 138 -11.10 -0.56 20.35
C VAL A 138 -11.85 -0.24 21.62
N ALA A 139 -12.60 0.87 21.61
CA ALA A 139 -13.52 1.23 22.68
C ALA A 139 -14.66 0.22 22.73
N THR A 140 -15.23 0.06 23.92
CA THR A 140 -16.52 -0.61 24.04
C THR A 140 -17.59 0.30 23.44
N PHE A 141 -18.33 -0.18 22.45
CA PHE A 141 -19.38 0.62 21.84
C PHE A 141 -20.47 0.91 22.87
N ARG A 142 -20.93 2.17 22.90
CA ARG A 142 -22.02 2.56 23.79
C ARG A 142 -23.36 2.22 23.18
N SER A 143 -24.30 1.77 24.01
CA SER A 143 -25.71 1.79 23.66
C SER A 143 -26.27 3.20 23.88
N GLN A 144 -27.05 3.72 22.93
CA GLN A 144 -27.83 4.96 23.12
C GLN A 144 -29.10 4.73 23.95
N SER A 145 -29.40 3.46 24.26
CA SER A 145 -30.50 3.02 25.12
C SER A 145 -29.94 2.52 26.46
N SER A 146 -30.69 2.73 27.54
CA SER A 146 -30.37 2.17 28.87
C SER A 146 -30.84 0.72 29.04
N ASP A 147 -31.45 0.12 28.02
CA ASP A 147 -31.87 -1.28 28.04
C ASP A 147 -30.64 -2.21 28.15
N PRO A 148 -30.61 -3.13 29.13
CA PRO A 148 -29.56 -4.14 29.22
C PRO A 148 -29.37 -4.96 27.94
N GLU A 149 -30.45 -5.31 27.22
CA GLU A 149 -30.35 -6.07 25.96
C GLU A 149 -29.58 -5.30 24.89
N ASP A 150 -29.86 -4.00 24.74
CA ASP A 150 -29.17 -3.14 23.78
C ASP A 150 -27.68 -2.94 24.14
N THR A 151 -27.39 -2.92 25.44
CA THR A 151 -26.01 -2.85 25.96
C THR A 151 -25.24 -4.14 25.68
N HIS A 152 -25.89 -5.30 25.83
CA HIS A 152 -25.31 -6.60 25.48
C HIS A 152 -25.06 -6.70 23.97
N PHE A 153 -26.01 -6.24 23.16
CA PHE A 153 -25.85 -6.18 21.70
C PHE A 153 -24.66 -5.30 21.28
N SER A 154 -24.52 -4.11 21.86
CA SER A 154 -23.38 -3.20 21.61
C SER A 154 -22.03 -3.83 21.98
N SER A 155 -22.00 -4.53 23.12
CA SER A 155 -20.82 -5.28 23.57
C SER A 155 -20.48 -6.41 22.60
N GLY A 156 -21.48 -7.14 22.11
CA GLY A 156 -21.27 -8.22 21.14
C GLY A 156 -20.75 -7.73 19.78
N ILE A 157 -21.21 -6.57 19.29
CA ILE A 157 -20.60 -5.92 18.12
C ILE A 157 -19.12 -5.61 18.40
N THR A 158 -18.81 -5.06 19.57
CA THR A 158 -17.43 -4.73 19.97
C THR A 158 -16.53 -5.96 19.95
N GLU A 159 -16.94 -7.06 20.61
CA GLU A 159 -16.16 -8.31 20.60
C GLU A 159 -15.99 -8.86 19.19
N GLY A 160 -17.06 -8.85 18.38
CA GLY A 160 -17.04 -9.31 17.00
C GLY A 160 -16.06 -8.53 16.12
N ILE A 161 -15.97 -7.22 16.32
CA ILE A 161 -15.00 -6.35 15.63
C ILE A 161 -13.57 -6.71 16.05
N ILE A 162 -13.31 -6.80 17.37
CA ILE A 162 -11.97 -7.11 17.90
C ILE A 162 -11.50 -8.46 17.38
N GLU A 163 -12.35 -9.49 17.50
CA GLU A 163 -12.09 -10.85 17.06
C GLU A 163 -11.67 -10.88 15.59
N ARG A 164 -12.41 -10.20 14.71
CA ARG A 164 -12.10 -10.12 13.28
C ARG A 164 -10.85 -9.28 12.99
N LEU A 165 -10.69 -8.13 13.65
CA LEU A 165 -9.52 -7.27 13.46
C LEU A 165 -8.22 -7.99 13.82
N THR A 166 -8.23 -8.89 14.82
CA THR A 166 -7.03 -9.67 15.18
C THR A 166 -6.57 -10.65 14.11
N ARG A 167 -7.46 -11.03 13.18
CA ARG A 167 -7.13 -11.87 12.01
C ARG A 167 -6.33 -11.11 10.95
N PHE A 168 -6.35 -9.77 10.97
CA PHE A 168 -5.48 -8.94 10.14
C PHE A 168 -4.12 -8.83 10.80
N ARG A 169 -3.22 -9.76 10.44
CA ARG A 169 -1.85 -9.80 10.97
C ARG A 169 -1.04 -8.53 10.69
N ILE A 170 -1.48 -7.62 9.83
CA ILE A 170 -0.82 -6.32 9.60
C ILE A 170 -1.05 -5.33 10.75
N LEU A 171 -1.97 -5.62 11.67
CA LEU A 171 -2.35 -4.75 12.79
C LEU A 171 -2.02 -5.41 14.14
N ARG A 172 -1.87 -4.58 15.18
CA ARG A 172 -1.92 -5.03 16.58
C ARG A 172 -3.19 -4.46 17.20
N VAL A 173 -4.05 -5.32 17.72
CA VAL A 173 -5.36 -4.90 18.28
C VAL A 173 -5.33 -5.04 19.80
N LEU A 174 -5.72 -3.99 20.49
CA LEU A 174 -5.88 -3.94 21.94
C LEU A 174 -7.34 -3.58 22.27
N LYS A 175 -7.86 -4.23 23.30
CA LYS A 175 -9.19 -3.95 23.82
C LYS A 175 -9.10 -2.98 24.99
N VAL A 176 -9.94 -1.94 24.99
CA VAL A 176 -10.13 -1.10 26.18
C VAL A 176 -10.95 -1.87 27.22
N PRO A 177 -10.59 -1.86 28.51
CA PRO A 177 -11.36 -2.54 29.55
C PRO A 177 -12.85 -2.18 29.52
N HIS A 178 -13.67 -3.21 29.80
CA HIS A 178 -15.13 -3.09 29.87
C HIS A 178 -15.52 -2.59 31.26
N ASP A 179 -15.62 -1.27 31.44
CA ASP A 179 -16.08 -0.64 32.66
C ASP A 179 -17.24 0.33 32.38
N LYS A 180 -17.90 0.79 33.44
CA LYS A 180 -19.10 1.64 33.31
C LYS A 180 -18.79 2.96 32.60
N GLU A 181 -17.57 3.47 32.71
CA GLU A 181 -17.17 4.74 32.14
C GLU A 181 -16.88 4.61 30.63
N SER A 182 -16.20 3.53 30.23
CA SER A 182 -15.99 3.18 28.82
C SER A 182 -17.30 2.87 28.10
N GLN A 183 -18.23 2.15 28.76
CA GLN A 183 -19.59 1.92 28.23
C GLN A 183 -20.41 3.20 28.07
N ALA A 184 -20.32 4.14 29.01
CA ALA A 184 -21.12 5.37 28.95
C ALA A 184 -20.62 6.33 27.84
N THR A 185 -19.31 6.40 27.66
CA THR A 185 -18.69 7.31 26.68
C THR A 185 -18.70 6.74 25.27
N GLY A 186 -18.51 5.42 25.12
CA GLY A 186 -18.32 4.77 23.82
C GLY A 186 -17.01 5.16 23.12
N GLY A 187 -16.10 5.80 23.87
CA GLY A 187 -14.88 6.41 23.38
C GLY A 187 -13.63 5.91 24.10
N VAL A 188 -12.47 6.42 23.70
CA VAL A 188 -11.18 6.09 24.31
C VAL A 188 -10.58 7.30 24.99
N GLU A 189 -10.11 7.15 26.23
CA GLU A 189 -9.28 8.17 26.86
C GLU A 189 -7.93 8.28 26.11
N LEU A 190 -7.71 9.39 25.40
CA LEU A 190 -6.53 9.58 24.56
C LEU A 190 -5.22 9.47 25.33
N ALA A 191 -5.19 9.88 26.60
CA ALA A 191 -4.00 9.74 27.44
C ALA A 191 -3.65 8.26 27.66
N ALA A 192 -4.64 7.42 27.96
CA ALA A 192 -4.46 5.98 28.09
C ALA A 192 -4.08 5.33 26.75
N ALA A 193 -4.70 5.74 25.64
CA ALA A 193 -4.35 5.27 24.30
C ALA A 193 -2.88 5.59 23.95
N ARG A 194 -2.42 6.81 24.23
CA ARG A 194 -1.02 7.22 24.04
C ARG A 194 -0.08 6.42 24.94
N ALA A 195 -0.47 6.15 26.19
CA ALA A 195 0.35 5.40 27.14
C ALA A 195 0.63 3.96 26.67
N VAL A 196 -0.28 3.34 25.93
CA VAL A 196 -0.08 2.00 25.34
C VAL A 196 0.51 2.03 23.93
N GLY A 197 0.87 3.22 23.42
CA GLY A 197 1.41 3.41 22.08
C GLY A 197 0.40 3.16 20.96
N ALA A 198 -0.90 3.35 21.22
CA ALA A 198 -1.92 3.23 20.19
C ALA A 198 -1.75 4.35 19.16
N ARG A 199 -1.76 3.98 17.88
CA ARG A 199 -1.76 4.93 16.77
C ARG A 199 -3.17 5.34 16.38
N TYR A 200 -4.09 4.38 16.45
CA TYR A 200 -5.50 4.60 16.15
C TYR A 200 -6.39 4.13 17.28
N ALA A 201 -7.53 4.79 17.41
CA ALA A 201 -8.61 4.39 18.30
C ALA A 201 -9.90 4.25 17.51
N ILE A 202 -10.65 3.19 17.81
CA ILE A 202 -11.98 2.92 17.23
C ILE A 202 -13.01 3.20 18.31
N GLU A 203 -13.94 4.10 17.99
CA GLU A 203 -15.05 4.49 18.85
C GLU A 203 -16.37 4.17 18.16
N GLY A 204 -17.43 3.98 18.95
CA GLY A 204 -18.70 3.67 18.34
C GLY A 204 -19.89 3.73 19.28
N SER A 205 -21.06 3.75 18.66
CA SER A 205 -22.33 3.67 19.37
C SER A 205 -23.36 2.90 18.56
N THR A 206 -24.24 2.20 19.26
CA THR A 206 -25.37 1.49 18.68
C THR A 206 -26.68 2.09 19.13
N HIS A 207 -27.66 2.07 18.24
CA HIS A 207 -29.04 2.42 18.54
C HIS A 207 -29.95 1.37 17.92
N ARG A 208 -31.03 1.01 18.60
CA ARG A 208 -32.02 0.04 18.11
C ARG A 208 -33.40 0.59 18.39
N ASP A 209 -34.28 0.45 17.41
CA ASP A 209 -35.72 0.61 17.60
C ASP A 209 -36.44 -0.72 17.29
N GLN A 210 -37.77 -0.67 17.07
CA GLN A 210 -38.56 -1.87 16.82
C GLN A 210 -38.31 -2.50 15.44
N GLU A 211 -37.79 -1.74 14.48
CA GLU A 211 -37.62 -2.18 13.09
C GLU A 211 -36.16 -2.28 12.67
N ARG A 212 -35.27 -1.50 13.30
CA ARG A 212 -33.92 -1.25 12.79
C ARG A 212 -32.86 -1.18 13.87
N VAL A 213 -31.64 -1.47 13.45
CA VAL A 213 -30.40 -1.30 14.21
C VAL A 213 -29.49 -0.37 13.45
N TRP A 214 -28.91 0.60 14.17
CA TRP A 214 -27.85 1.47 13.69
C TRP A 214 -26.57 1.25 14.48
N ALA A 215 -25.44 1.19 13.78
CA ALA A 215 -24.11 1.27 14.36
C ALA A 215 -23.34 2.42 13.72
N THR A 216 -22.89 3.39 14.52
CA THR A 216 -21.99 4.45 14.10
C THR A 216 -20.59 4.14 14.61
N VAL A 217 -19.60 4.27 13.73
CA VAL A 217 -18.20 3.99 14.03
C VAL A 217 -17.33 5.16 13.63
N ARG A 218 -16.31 5.46 14.42
CA ARG A 218 -15.30 6.47 14.10
C ARG A 218 -13.91 5.90 14.34
N VAL A 219 -12.98 6.27 13.48
CA VAL A 219 -11.55 5.95 13.62
C VAL A 219 -10.80 7.26 13.77
N LEU A 220 -10.03 7.35 14.85
CA LEU A 220 -9.29 8.53 15.27
C LEU A 220 -7.79 8.23 15.21
N ASN A 221 -6.99 9.20 14.76
CA ASN A 221 -5.54 9.18 14.94
C ASN A 221 -5.21 9.77 16.32
N VAL A 222 -4.64 8.95 17.20
CA VAL A 222 -4.40 9.29 18.61
C VAL A 222 -3.34 10.39 18.79
N GLU A 223 -2.41 10.51 17.84
CA GLU A 223 -1.36 11.52 17.84
C GLU A 223 -1.92 12.90 17.47
N THR A 224 -2.74 12.98 16.41
CA THR A 224 -3.25 14.25 15.89
C THR A 224 -4.60 14.67 16.46
N ASP A 225 -5.31 13.76 17.14
CA ASP A 225 -6.69 13.97 17.61
C ASP A 225 -7.67 14.26 16.46
N GLU A 226 -7.39 13.72 15.27
CA GLU A 226 -8.23 13.87 14.09
C GLU A 226 -8.95 12.57 13.77
N TYR A 227 -10.25 12.66 13.46
CA TYR A 227 -10.97 11.54 12.86
C TYR A 227 -10.47 11.33 11.42
N VAL A 228 -9.93 10.15 11.16
CA VAL A 228 -9.48 9.74 9.82
C VAL A 228 -10.61 9.10 9.01
N TRP A 229 -11.66 8.61 9.70
CA TRP A 229 -12.83 8.02 9.06
C TRP A 229 -14.02 7.95 10.02
N ALA A 230 -15.23 7.98 9.44
CA ALA A 230 -16.47 7.66 10.14
C ALA A 230 -17.40 6.86 9.21
N GLY A 231 -18.15 5.92 9.77
CA GLY A 231 -19.11 5.09 9.05
C GLY A 231 -20.40 4.86 9.83
N SER A 232 -21.47 4.55 9.11
CA SER A 232 -22.77 4.21 9.68
C SER A 232 -23.33 2.98 8.98
N TYR A 233 -23.81 2.03 9.76
CA TYR A 233 -24.36 0.76 9.29
C TYR A 233 -25.78 0.61 9.82
N GLU A 234 -26.72 0.30 8.93
CA GLU A 234 -28.14 0.14 9.24
C GLU A 234 -28.62 -1.24 8.80
N ARG A 235 -29.38 -1.92 9.65
CA ARG A 235 -30.00 -3.22 9.37
C ARG A 235 -31.44 -3.28 9.86
N HIS A 236 -32.29 -3.93 9.08
CA HIS A 236 -33.65 -4.23 9.50
C HIS A 236 -33.69 -5.49 10.35
N LEU A 237 -34.48 -5.47 11.43
CA LEU A 237 -34.62 -6.56 12.39
C LEU A 237 -35.42 -7.76 11.87
N ASP A 238 -36.14 -7.60 10.75
CA ASP A 238 -36.90 -8.68 10.10
C ASP A 238 -36.02 -9.60 9.22
N VAL A 239 -34.78 -9.19 8.93
CA VAL A 239 -33.79 -9.95 8.15
C VAL A 239 -32.78 -10.64 9.08
N GLY A 240 -33.18 -11.77 9.69
CA GLY A 240 -32.28 -12.64 10.46
C GLY A 240 -32.36 -12.49 11.98
N SER A 241 -31.60 -13.29 12.72
CA SER A 241 -31.52 -13.15 14.18
C SER A 241 -30.67 -11.93 14.57
N LEU A 242 -30.88 -11.38 15.76
CA LEU A 242 -30.07 -10.27 16.27
C LEU A 242 -28.56 -10.61 16.29
N ILE A 243 -28.22 -11.89 16.46
CA ILE A 243 -26.85 -12.40 16.41
C ILE A 243 -26.30 -12.32 14.98
N ASP A 244 -27.09 -12.66 13.97
CA ASP A 244 -26.68 -12.56 12.56
C ASP A 244 -26.45 -11.10 12.16
N ILE A 245 -27.31 -10.19 12.62
CA ILE A 245 -27.16 -8.74 12.41
C ILE A 245 -25.87 -8.24 13.08
N GLN A 246 -25.61 -8.66 14.32
CA GLN A 246 -24.37 -8.33 15.02
C GLN A 246 -23.14 -8.81 14.25
N ASP A 247 -23.18 -10.05 13.75
CA ASP A 247 -22.09 -10.67 13.00
C ASP A 247 -21.80 -9.94 11.68
N ASP A 248 -22.86 -9.60 10.94
CA ASP A 248 -22.79 -8.86 9.68
C ASP A 248 -22.23 -7.43 9.86
N ILE A 249 -22.73 -6.70 10.87
CA ILE A 249 -22.22 -5.36 11.19
C ILE A 249 -20.75 -5.42 11.59
N ALA A 250 -20.38 -6.33 12.49
CA ALA A 250 -19.00 -6.50 12.93
C ALA A 250 -18.08 -6.89 11.76
N ARG A 251 -18.55 -7.76 10.85
CA ARG A 251 -17.85 -8.16 9.63
C ARG A 251 -17.54 -6.95 8.73
N GLN A 252 -18.54 -6.14 8.40
CA GLN A 252 -18.33 -4.98 7.52
C GLN A 252 -17.44 -3.91 8.15
N ILE A 253 -17.58 -3.65 9.46
CA ILE A 253 -16.72 -2.70 10.16
C ILE A 253 -15.27 -3.17 10.15
N ALA A 254 -15.03 -4.44 10.49
CA ALA A 254 -13.68 -5.00 10.52
C ALA A 254 -13.03 -5.01 9.13
N ALA A 255 -13.79 -5.32 8.07
CA ALA A 255 -13.31 -5.28 6.69
C ALA A 255 -12.96 -3.84 6.26
N ALA A 256 -13.88 -2.88 6.45
CA ALA A 256 -13.66 -1.49 6.08
C ALA A 256 -12.43 -0.87 6.76
N ILE A 257 -12.15 -1.27 8.00
CA ILE A 257 -11.04 -0.74 8.79
C ILE A 257 -9.74 -1.48 8.53
N GLY A 258 -9.78 -2.82 8.62
CA GLY A 258 -8.59 -3.65 8.77
C GLY A 258 -8.01 -4.23 7.47
N GLU A 259 -8.75 -4.15 6.37
CA GLU A 259 -8.27 -4.67 5.09
C GLU A 259 -6.98 -3.98 4.58
N PRO A 260 -6.20 -4.67 3.71
CA PRO A 260 -4.98 -4.10 3.15
C PRO A 260 -5.18 -2.78 2.38
N TYR A 261 -6.38 -2.51 1.86
CA TYR A 261 -6.74 -1.22 1.23
C TYR A 261 -7.83 -0.46 1.99
N GLY A 262 -8.13 -0.89 3.21
CA GLY A 262 -9.09 -0.24 4.11
C GLY A 262 -8.57 1.06 4.71
N VAL A 263 -9.35 1.61 5.64
CA VAL A 263 -9.11 2.93 6.26
C VAL A 263 -7.70 3.06 6.82
N LEU A 264 -7.25 2.09 7.61
CA LEU A 264 -5.98 2.19 8.33
C LEU A 264 -4.80 2.09 7.40
N SER A 265 -4.76 1.07 6.55
CA SER A 265 -3.68 0.86 5.59
C SER A 265 -3.54 2.07 4.65
N ARG A 266 -4.65 2.69 4.22
CA ARG A 266 -4.59 3.93 3.43
C ARG A 266 -4.02 5.12 4.20
N SER A 267 -4.49 5.33 5.44
CA SER A 267 -3.97 6.40 6.30
C SER A 267 -2.46 6.24 6.54
N GLU A 268 -1.99 4.99 6.66
CA GLU A 268 -0.57 4.65 6.73
C GLU A 268 0.18 4.91 5.41
N MET A 269 -0.44 4.59 4.27
CA MET A 269 0.15 4.74 2.93
C MET A 269 0.28 6.19 2.47
N GLU A 270 -0.52 7.14 2.96
CA GLU A 270 -0.46 8.57 2.57
C GLU A 270 0.94 9.18 2.78
N GLY A 271 1.70 8.68 3.76
CA GLY A 271 3.07 9.12 4.03
C GLY A 271 4.14 8.44 3.17
N LEU A 272 3.85 7.27 2.56
CA LEU A 272 4.86 6.41 1.92
C LEU A 272 5.72 7.08 0.85
N PRO A 273 5.16 7.86 -0.10
CA PRO A 273 5.97 8.50 -1.15
C PRO A 273 7.01 9.49 -0.61
N ARG A 274 6.85 9.96 0.64
CA ARG A 274 7.76 10.91 1.29
C ARG A 274 8.92 10.24 2.02
N TYR A 275 8.86 8.93 2.26
CA TYR A 275 9.93 8.23 2.95
C TYR A 275 11.07 7.85 1.99
N ARG A 276 12.31 8.16 2.39
CA ARG A 276 13.51 7.73 1.67
C ARG A 276 13.78 6.25 1.98
N ALA A 277 14.32 5.50 1.03
CA ALA A 277 14.61 4.06 1.21
C ALA A 277 15.53 3.70 2.40
N LYS A 278 16.23 4.69 2.98
CA LYS A 278 17.07 4.51 4.19
C LYS A 278 16.30 4.72 5.51
N SER A 279 15.09 5.28 5.47
CA SER A 279 14.25 5.54 6.65
C SER A 279 13.07 4.58 6.79
N LEU A 280 12.89 3.66 5.83
CA LEU A 280 11.81 2.67 5.85
C LEU A 280 12.14 1.57 6.85
N ASN A 281 11.22 1.31 7.77
CA ASN A 281 11.25 0.12 8.64
C ASN A 281 10.57 -1.07 7.95
N SER A 282 10.59 -2.24 8.58
CA SER A 282 10.02 -3.47 8.02
C SER A 282 8.51 -3.39 7.76
N TYR A 283 7.76 -2.64 8.58
CA TYR A 283 6.33 -2.38 8.35
C TYR A 283 6.10 -1.48 7.13
N ASP A 284 6.90 -0.41 6.99
CA ASP A 284 6.79 0.48 5.85
C ASP A 284 7.05 -0.28 4.53
N CYS A 285 7.92 -1.29 4.55
CA CYS A 285 8.12 -2.19 3.41
C CYS A 285 6.89 -3.03 3.06
N LEU A 286 6.09 -3.45 4.05
CA LEU A 286 4.80 -4.11 3.80
C LEU A 286 3.80 -3.16 3.16
N LEU A 287 3.70 -1.93 3.67
CA LEU A 287 2.81 -0.93 3.07
C LEU A 287 3.26 -0.57 1.65
N TRP A 288 4.58 -0.58 1.38
CA TRP A 288 5.13 -0.44 0.02
C TRP A 288 4.66 -1.56 -0.92
N ALA A 289 4.55 -2.78 -0.42
CA ALA A 289 3.99 -3.89 -1.19
C ALA A 289 2.53 -3.67 -1.57
N LEU A 290 1.72 -3.17 -0.63
CA LEU A 290 0.32 -2.81 -0.89
C LEU A 290 0.22 -1.66 -1.88
N HIS A 291 1.05 -0.63 -1.71
CA HIS A 291 1.14 0.48 -2.64
C HIS A 291 1.49 0.01 -4.06
N TYR A 292 2.42 -0.93 -4.19
CA TYR A 292 2.79 -1.53 -5.47
C TYR A 292 1.62 -2.28 -6.13
N TRP A 293 0.84 -3.09 -5.42
CA TRP A 293 -0.31 -3.76 -6.04
C TRP A 293 -1.47 -2.83 -6.38
N ALA A 294 -1.59 -1.69 -5.70
CA ALA A 294 -2.49 -0.63 -6.11
C ALA A 294 -1.96 0.20 -7.29
N ASN A 295 -0.64 0.21 -7.52
CA ASN A 295 0.06 1.01 -8.53
C ASN A 295 1.14 0.17 -9.22
N ILE A 296 0.70 -0.86 -9.94
CA ILE A 296 1.60 -1.88 -10.51
C ILE A 296 2.51 -1.22 -11.54
N SER A 297 3.82 -1.28 -11.31
CA SER A 297 4.84 -0.87 -12.27
C SER A 297 6.17 -1.56 -11.99
N GLN A 298 7.06 -1.59 -12.98
CA GLN A 298 8.38 -2.20 -12.81
C GLN A 298 9.24 -1.43 -11.79
N ASP A 299 9.15 -0.10 -11.70
CA ASP A 299 9.87 0.70 -10.69
C ASP A 299 9.35 0.40 -9.28
N ASN A 300 8.02 0.40 -9.09
CA ASN A 300 7.42 0.09 -7.79
C ASN A 300 7.74 -1.34 -7.34
N HIS A 301 7.74 -2.30 -8.27
CA HIS A 301 8.19 -3.66 -8.02
C HIS A 301 9.65 -3.69 -7.52
N TRP A 302 10.57 -2.99 -8.21
CA TRP A 302 11.98 -2.95 -7.83
C TRP A 302 12.18 -2.38 -6.42
N ARG A 303 11.52 -1.26 -6.10
CA ARG A 303 11.58 -0.59 -4.79
C ARG A 303 11.01 -1.46 -3.68
N GLY A 304 9.82 -2.01 -3.88
CA GLY A 304 9.15 -2.88 -2.92
C GLY A 304 9.97 -4.14 -2.62
N ARG A 305 10.47 -4.82 -3.66
CA ARG A 305 11.34 -6.00 -3.48
C ARG A 305 12.60 -5.64 -2.69
N LYS A 306 13.28 -4.54 -3.04
CA LYS A 306 14.49 -4.10 -2.33
C LYS A 306 14.24 -3.75 -0.88
N CYS A 307 13.07 -3.18 -0.57
CA CYS A 307 12.65 -2.90 0.81
C CYS A 307 12.42 -4.20 1.57
N LEU A 308 11.61 -5.12 1.02
CA LEU A 308 11.29 -6.39 1.66
C LEU A 308 12.52 -7.30 1.85
N GLU A 309 13.43 -7.36 0.87
CA GLU A 309 14.73 -8.05 1.00
C GLU A 309 15.48 -7.55 2.25
N LYS A 310 15.58 -6.22 2.44
CA LYS A 310 16.22 -5.64 3.63
C LYS A 310 15.43 -5.89 4.92
N ALA A 311 14.10 -5.84 4.84
CA ALA A 311 13.25 -6.09 6.00
C ALA A 311 13.45 -7.51 6.55
N VAL A 312 13.54 -8.52 5.67
CA VAL A 312 13.77 -9.91 6.10
C VAL A 312 15.23 -10.19 6.51
N GLU A 313 16.19 -9.42 6.00
CA GLU A 313 17.57 -9.43 6.50
C GLU A 313 17.68 -8.87 7.92
N HIS A 314 16.94 -7.78 8.21
CA HIS A 314 16.95 -7.12 9.51
C HIS A 314 16.09 -7.85 10.56
N GLU A 315 14.90 -8.28 10.17
CA GLU A 315 13.91 -8.96 11.00
C GLU A 315 13.55 -10.34 10.40
N PRO A 316 14.44 -11.34 10.52
CA PRO A 316 14.27 -12.65 9.87
C PRO A 316 13.10 -13.48 10.42
N GLU A 317 12.53 -13.07 11.56
CA GLU A 317 11.34 -13.67 12.19
C GLU A 317 10.03 -13.01 11.74
N PHE A 318 10.08 -11.99 10.87
CA PHE A 318 8.88 -11.28 10.43
C PHE A 318 8.13 -12.03 9.32
N ALA A 319 7.23 -12.94 9.71
CA ALA A 319 6.50 -13.82 8.79
C ALA A 319 5.83 -13.10 7.61
N LEU A 320 5.22 -11.93 7.84
CA LEU A 320 4.56 -11.17 6.78
C LEU A 320 5.54 -10.66 5.72
N ALA A 321 6.71 -10.16 6.10
CA ALA A 321 7.69 -9.68 5.12
C ALA A 321 8.13 -10.82 4.18
N TRP A 322 8.31 -12.02 4.71
CA TRP A 322 8.56 -13.22 3.90
C TRP A 322 7.41 -13.58 2.97
N ALA A 323 6.16 -13.54 3.46
CA ALA A 323 4.97 -13.85 2.66
C ALA A 323 4.83 -12.88 1.47
N TYR A 324 4.95 -11.59 1.72
CA TYR A 324 4.87 -10.56 0.68
C TYR A 324 6.07 -10.63 -0.28
N LEU A 325 7.28 -10.91 0.22
CA LEU A 325 8.47 -11.07 -0.62
C LEU A 325 8.33 -12.24 -1.60
N ALA A 326 7.62 -13.33 -1.21
CA ALA A 326 7.32 -14.42 -2.14
C ALA A 326 6.52 -13.95 -3.37
N TYR A 327 5.58 -13.02 -3.20
CA TYR A 327 4.83 -12.46 -4.33
C TYR A 327 5.69 -11.60 -5.25
N PHE A 328 6.63 -10.81 -4.73
CA PHE A 328 7.56 -10.07 -5.60
C PHE A 328 8.40 -11.04 -6.43
N TYR A 329 8.86 -12.14 -5.85
CA TYR A 329 9.56 -13.17 -6.61
C TYR A 329 8.66 -13.89 -7.63
N ILE A 330 7.36 -14.05 -7.34
CA ILE A 330 6.38 -14.51 -8.32
C ILE A 330 6.21 -13.49 -9.44
N ASP A 331 6.19 -12.19 -9.15
CA ASP A 331 5.99 -11.11 -10.14
C ASP A 331 7.18 -10.96 -11.10
N GLU A 332 8.40 -11.26 -10.63
CA GLU A 332 9.54 -11.46 -11.52
C GLU A 332 9.28 -12.58 -12.54
N TYR A 333 8.58 -13.65 -12.15
CA TYR A 333 8.27 -14.79 -13.01
C TYR A 333 7.05 -14.55 -13.92
N ARG A 334 5.89 -14.17 -13.34
CA ARG A 334 4.61 -14.05 -14.07
C ARG A 334 4.46 -12.79 -14.90
N TRP A 335 5.21 -11.72 -14.57
CA TRP A 335 5.14 -10.43 -15.28
C TRP A 335 6.49 -9.97 -15.82
N HIS A 336 7.56 -10.76 -15.67
CA HIS A 336 8.92 -10.44 -16.10
C HIS A 336 9.50 -9.15 -15.47
N PHE A 337 8.93 -8.66 -14.37
CA PHE A 337 9.37 -7.42 -13.74
C PHE A 337 10.72 -7.59 -13.04
N ASN A 338 11.75 -6.86 -13.49
CA ASN A 338 13.09 -6.90 -12.86
C ASN A 338 13.65 -8.32 -12.68
N TYR A 339 13.40 -9.18 -13.65
CA TYR A 339 13.75 -10.60 -13.61
C TYR A 339 15.23 -10.84 -13.24
N ARG A 340 15.48 -11.74 -12.28
CA ARG A 340 16.81 -12.27 -11.98
C ARG A 340 16.84 -13.78 -12.19
N ALA A 341 17.75 -14.22 -13.07
CA ALA A 341 17.89 -15.62 -13.45
C ALA A 341 18.43 -16.50 -12.31
N GLU A 342 19.33 -15.97 -11.46
CA GLU A 342 20.05 -16.78 -10.47
C GLU A 342 19.99 -16.18 -9.06
N PRO A 343 19.47 -16.91 -8.05
CA PRO A 343 18.64 -18.11 -8.22
C PRO A 343 17.30 -17.78 -8.91
N PRO A 344 16.69 -18.74 -9.65
CA PRO A 344 15.43 -18.50 -10.36
C PRO A 344 14.32 -17.97 -9.44
N PRO A 345 13.44 -17.06 -9.92
CA PRO A 345 12.48 -16.40 -9.03
C PRO A 345 11.55 -17.36 -8.30
N MET A 346 11.09 -18.42 -8.96
CA MET A 346 10.20 -19.41 -8.32
C MET A 346 10.89 -20.23 -7.20
N ILE A 347 12.20 -20.39 -7.23
CA ILE A 347 12.96 -21.00 -6.12
C ILE A 347 12.93 -20.06 -4.92
N ARG A 348 13.26 -18.78 -5.13
CA ARG A 348 13.21 -17.74 -4.09
C ARG A 348 11.81 -17.57 -3.51
N ALA A 349 10.78 -17.58 -4.37
CA ALA A 349 9.38 -17.49 -3.96
C ALA A 349 8.99 -18.64 -3.03
N LYS A 350 9.37 -19.88 -3.39
CA LYS A 350 9.11 -21.07 -2.60
C LYS A 350 9.81 -21.06 -1.25
N GLU A 351 11.06 -20.61 -1.20
CA GLU A 351 11.82 -20.45 0.05
C GLU A 351 11.17 -19.40 0.96
N ALA A 352 10.82 -18.23 0.42
CA ALA A 352 10.17 -17.16 1.16
C ALA A 352 8.81 -17.58 1.72
N ALA A 353 7.95 -18.22 0.91
CA ALA A 353 6.65 -18.72 1.36
C ALA A 353 6.77 -19.80 2.45
N ARG A 354 7.73 -20.72 2.31
CA ARG A 354 8.02 -21.74 3.33
C ARG A 354 8.50 -21.13 4.64
N ARG A 355 9.38 -20.12 4.56
CA ARG A 355 9.86 -19.40 5.74
C ARG A 355 8.71 -18.69 6.45
N ALA A 356 7.84 -18.01 5.71
CA ALA A 356 6.65 -17.35 6.27
C ALA A 356 5.75 -18.33 7.04
N ILE A 357 5.44 -19.49 6.47
CA ILE A 357 4.60 -20.51 7.13
C ILE A 357 5.30 -21.13 8.34
N THR A 358 6.62 -21.32 8.28
CA THR A 358 7.39 -21.85 9.42
C THR A 358 7.34 -20.90 10.61
N LEU A 359 7.34 -19.59 10.35
CA LEU A 359 7.29 -18.55 11.36
C LEU A 359 5.89 -18.37 11.97
N ASP A 360 4.84 -18.39 11.13
CA ASP A 360 3.46 -18.26 11.57
C ASP A 360 2.53 -19.16 10.71
N PRO A 361 2.27 -20.41 11.15
CA PRO A 361 1.44 -21.37 10.42
C PRO A 361 -0.03 -20.95 10.24
N ASP A 362 -0.49 -20.01 11.08
CA ASP A 362 -1.84 -19.44 11.09
C ASP A 362 -1.89 -18.05 10.45
N CYS A 363 -0.80 -17.62 9.81
CA CYS A 363 -0.78 -16.42 8.97
C CYS A 363 -1.50 -16.69 7.64
N ALA A 364 -2.69 -16.11 7.47
CA ALA A 364 -3.45 -16.19 6.23
C ALA A 364 -2.63 -15.75 5.00
N ALA A 365 -1.85 -14.67 5.11
CA ALA A 365 -1.00 -14.19 4.01
C ALA A 365 0.12 -15.18 3.65
N ALA A 366 0.70 -15.87 4.64
CA ALA A 366 1.72 -16.91 4.40
C ALA A 366 1.11 -18.13 3.68
N ARG A 367 -0.11 -18.54 4.07
CA ARG A 367 -0.87 -19.59 3.39
C ARG A 367 -1.22 -19.22 1.96
N LEU A 368 -1.63 -17.97 1.73
CA LEU A 368 -1.95 -17.47 0.39
C LEU A 368 -0.70 -17.37 -0.49
N ALA A 369 0.44 -16.96 0.07
CA ALA A 369 1.71 -16.96 -0.65
C ALA A 369 2.12 -18.38 -1.08
N LEU A 370 1.97 -19.39 -0.21
CA LEU A 370 2.20 -20.79 -0.58
C LEU A 370 1.22 -21.26 -1.65
N SER A 371 -0.06 -20.90 -1.55
CA SER A 371 -1.08 -21.17 -2.57
C SER A 371 -0.66 -20.60 -3.93
N ALA A 372 -0.19 -19.34 -3.96
CA ALA A 372 0.30 -18.70 -5.18
C ALA A 372 1.56 -19.36 -5.75
N VAL A 373 2.53 -19.73 -4.90
CA VAL A 373 3.73 -20.49 -5.34
C VAL A 373 3.32 -21.81 -5.97
N ALA A 374 2.38 -22.54 -5.35
CA ALA A 374 1.89 -23.83 -5.85
C ALA A 374 1.20 -23.68 -7.21
N PHE A 375 0.36 -22.65 -7.38
CA PHE A 375 -0.30 -22.32 -8.64
C PHE A 375 0.70 -22.11 -9.78
N PHE A 376 1.71 -21.26 -9.58
CA PHE A 376 2.72 -20.97 -10.59
C PHE A 376 3.76 -22.09 -10.76
N SER A 377 3.74 -23.10 -9.90
CA SER A 377 4.54 -24.34 -10.03
C SER A 377 3.75 -25.50 -10.65
N GLY A 378 2.45 -25.31 -10.97
CA GLY A 378 1.57 -26.35 -11.51
C GLY A 378 1.00 -27.34 -10.48
N ASP A 379 1.25 -27.14 -9.18
CA ASP A 379 0.68 -27.98 -8.12
C ASP A 379 -0.70 -27.44 -7.70
N LEU A 380 -1.71 -27.71 -8.54
CA LEU A 380 -3.07 -27.19 -8.35
C LEU A 380 -3.75 -27.75 -7.09
N ALA A 381 -3.36 -28.95 -6.62
CA ALA A 381 -3.89 -29.53 -5.39
C ALA A 381 -3.39 -28.78 -4.15
N LEU A 382 -2.09 -28.46 -4.09
CA LEU A 382 -1.54 -27.65 -3.01
C LEU A 382 -2.02 -26.19 -3.08
N PHE A 383 -2.16 -25.65 -4.28
CA PHE A 383 -2.76 -24.33 -4.52
C PHE A 383 -4.14 -24.24 -3.86
N ARG A 384 -5.04 -25.17 -4.19
CA ARG A 384 -6.42 -25.16 -3.70
C ARG A 384 -6.47 -25.30 -2.18
N SER A 385 -5.86 -26.35 -1.63
CA SER A 385 -5.88 -26.62 -0.19
C SER A 385 -5.24 -25.51 0.65
N SER A 386 -4.16 -24.89 0.17
CA SER A 386 -3.51 -23.77 0.88
C SER A 386 -4.33 -22.48 0.80
N GLY A 387 -4.97 -22.21 -0.34
CA GLY A 387 -5.81 -21.03 -0.54
C GLY A 387 -7.09 -21.10 0.27
N GLU A 388 -7.80 -22.23 0.26
CA GLU A 388 -8.98 -22.46 1.12
C GLU A 388 -8.64 -22.24 2.59
N LYS A 389 -7.49 -22.77 3.06
CA LYS A 389 -7.04 -22.53 4.43
C LYS A 389 -6.74 -21.06 4.71
N ALA A 390 -6.19 -20.31 3.75
CA ALA A 390 -5.95 -18.88 3.89
C ALA A 390 -7.27 -18.10 4.07
N ILE A 391 -8.30 -18.42 3.29
CA ILE A 391 -9.63 -17.80 3.41
C ILE A 391 -10.28 -18.16 4.75
N MET A 392 -10.19 -19.41 5.20
CA MET A 392 -10.70 -19.81 6.51
C MET A 392 -10.04 -19.03 7.67
N LEU A 393 -8.74 -18.74 7.56
CA LEU A 393 -8.01 -17.98 8.59
C LEU A 393 -8.41 -16.51 8.64
N ASN A 394 -8.73 -15.90 7.49
CA ASN A 394 -9.27 -14.54 7.45
C ASN A 394 -10.25 -14.37 6.27
N PRO A 395 -11.56 -14.62 6.49
CA PRO A 395 -12.58 -14.50 5.45
C PRO A 395 -12.97 -13.04 5.17
N ASN A 396 -12.50 -12.09 5.99
CA ASN A 396 -12.82 -10.67 5.84
C ASN A 396 -11.70 -9.90 5.13
N ASN A 397 -10.75 -10.60 4.51
CA ASN A 397 -9.69 -9.97 3.73
C ASN A 397 -10.02 -10.06 2.24
N GLY A 398 -10.60 -8.98 1.70
CA GLY A 398 -10.92 -8.87 0.28
C GLY A 398 -9.73 -9.13 -0.65
N GLU A 399 -8.50 -8.75 -0.27
CA GLU A 399 -7.31 -9.04 -1.09
C GLU A 399 -7.09 -10.54 -1.21
N HIS A 400 -7.18 -11.28 -0.11
CA HIS A 400 -7.02 -12.73 -0.14
C HIS A 400 -8.10 -13.41 -0.97
N LEU A 401 -9.36 -12.99 -0.81
CA LEU A 401 -10.50 -13.50 -1.57
C LEU A 401 -10.32 -13.26 -3.08
N ALA A 402 -10.00 -12.03 -3.49
CA ALA A 402 -9.80 -11.70 -4.91
C ALA A 402 -8.56 -12.40 -5.51
N SER A 403 -7.47 -12.48 -4.75
CA SER A 403 -6.22 -13.13 -5.17
C SER A 403 -6.44 -14.64 -5.38
N PHE A 404 -7.11 -15.30 -4.46
CA PHE A 404 -7.43 -16.73 -4.57
C PHE A 404 -8.48 -16.97 -5.67
N GLY A 405 -9.55 -16.18 -5.69
CA GLY A 405 -10.63 -16.26 -6.66
C GLY A 405 -10.17 -16.08 -8.10
N THR A 406 -9.25 -15.15 -8.36
CA THR A 406 -8.65 -14.95 -9.69
C THR A 406 -7.92 -16.20 -10.16
N ARG A 407 -7.11 -16.81 -9.27
CA ARG A 407 -6.35 -18.02 -9.61
C ARG A 407 -7.28 -19.22 -9.79
N LEU A 408 -8.32 -19.36 -8.96
CA LEU A 408 -9.36 -20.39 -9.15
C LEU A 408 -10.00 -20.27 -10.53
N ALA A 409 -10.43 -19.06 -10.89
CA ALA A 409 -11.05 -18.79 -12.18
C ALA A 409 -10.12 -19.16 -13.34
N TYR A 410 -8.87 -18.69 -13.32
CA TYR A 410 -7.92 -18.94 -14.41
C TYR A 410 -7.53 -20.42 -14.53
N SER A 411 -7.56 -21.18 -13.42
CA SER A 411 -7.39 -22.65 -13.44
C SER A 411 -8.65 -23.46 -13.73
N GLY A 412 -9.72 -22.83 -14.23
CA GLY A 412 -10.93 -23.50 -14.71
C GLY A 412 -12.14 -23.45 -13.75
N ALA A 413 -11.94 -23.10 -12.48
CA ALA A 413 -13.04 -22.96 -11.49
C ALA A 413 -13.65 -21.55 -11.55
N TRP A 414 -14.15 -21.16 -12.73
CA TRP A 414 -14.62 -19.80 -13.05
C TRP A 414 -15.73 -19.30 -12.13
N GLU A 415 -16.80 -20.07 -11.95
CA GLU A 415 -17.96 -19.63 -11.16
C GLU A 415 -17.59 -19.42 -9.68
N GLU A 416 -16.81 -20.34 -9.11
CA GLU A 416 -16.31 -20.24 -7.73
C GLU A 416 -15.37 -19.04 -7.58
N GLY A 417 -14.41 -18.88 -8.49
CA GLY A 417 -13.44 -17.81 -8.46
C GLY A 417 -14.05 -16.41 -8.61
N ILE A 418 -15.00 -16.24 -9.53
CA ILE A 418 -15.69 -14.97 -9.77
C ILE A 418 -16.60 -14.61 -8.59
N ALA A 419 -17.23 -15.59 -7.94
CA ALA A 419 -18.01 -15.34 -6.72
C ALA A 419 -17.14 -14.73 -5.61
N LEU A 420 -15.95 -15.29 -5.37
CA LEU A 420 -15.00 -14.76 -4.36
C LEU A 420 -14.50 -13.37 -4.72
N VAL A 421 -14.23 -13.09 -6.00
CA VAL A 421 -13.82 -11.75 -6.44
C VAL A 421 -14.94 -10.72 -6.21
N ARG A 422 -16.20 -11.07 -6.50
CA ARG A 422 -17.34 -10.18 -6.25
C ARG A 422 -17.53 -9.92 -4.76
N GLU A 423 -17.46 -10.97 -3.93
CA GLU A 423 -17.50 -10.84 -2.48
C GLU A 423 -16.39 -9.91 -1.97
N ALA A 424 -15.18 -10.03 -2.52
CA ALA A 424 -14.07 -9.14 -2.18
C ALA A 424 -14.35 -7.67 -2.54
N MET A 425 -14.98 -7.40 -3.68
CA MET A 425 -15.36 -6.04 -4.10
C MET A 425 -16.50 -5.46 -3.25
N GLU A 426 -17.41 -6.30 -2.75
CA GLU A 426 -18.48 -5.90 -1.83
C GLU A 426 -17.92 -5.52 -0.45
N LEU A 427 -16.95 -6.28 0.05
CA LEU A 427 -16.25 -5.97 1.30
C LEU A 427 -15.42 -4.68 1.21
N ASN A 428 -14.88 -4.39 0.02
CA ASN A 428 -13.95 -3.29 -0.18
C ASN A 428 -14.31 -2.43 -1.39
N PRO A 429 -15.10 -1.37 -1.20
CA PRO A 429 -15.41 -0.40 -2.26
C PRO A 429 -14.19 0.37 -2.81
N TRP A 430 -13.04 0.30 -2.14
CA TRP A 430 -11.76 0.92 -2.56
C TRP A 430 -10.75 -0.13 -3.03
N HIS A 431 -11.22 -1.28 -3.50
CA HIS A 431 -10.36 -2.32 -4.03
C HIS A 431 -9.50 -1.79 -5.21
N PRO A 432 -8.29 -2.31 -5.40
CA PRO A 432 -7.46 -1.97 -6.55
C PRO A 432 -8.05 -2.50 -7.86
N ASP A 433 -7.71 -1.86 -8.97
CA ASP A 433 -8.28 -2.13 -10.29
C ASP A 433 -8.01 -3.56 -10.78
N TRP A 434 -6.95 -4.23 -10.31
CA TRP A 434 -6.64 -5.60 -10.75
C TRP A 434 -7.75 -6.60 -10.43
N TYR A 435 -8.66 -6.31 -9.49
CA TYR A 435 -9.84 -7.14 -9.20
C TYR A 435 -10.78 -7.25 -10.41
N LEU A 436 -10.71 -6.30 -11.35
CA LEU A 436 -11.53 -6.29 -12.57
C LEU A 436 -10.97 -7.20 -13.67
N LEU A 437 -9.69 -7.58 -13.61
CA LEU A 437 -9.07 -8.49 -14.57
C LEU A 437 -9.84 -9.82 -14.70
N PRO A 438 -10.11 -10.59 -13.63
CA PRO A 438 -10.86 -11.83 -13.75
C PRO A 438 -12.29 -11.63 -14.29
N LEU A 439 -12.93 -10.50 -13.98
CA LEU A 439 -14.28 -10.19 -14.51
C LEU A 439 -14.25 -9.97 -16.02
N ALA A 440 -13.25 -9.25 -16.52
CA ALA A 440 -13.10 -9.01 -17.95
C ALA A 440 -12.73 -10.29 -18.72
N PHE A 441 -11.86 -11.13 -18.16
CA PHE A 441 -11.54 -12.44 -18.72
C PHE A 441 -12.75 -13.39 -18.71
N ASP A 442 -13.57 -13.41 -17.65
CA ASP A 442 -14.79 -14.23 -17.60
C ASP A 442 -15.83 -13.75 -18.63
N ALA A 443 -16.02 -12.43 -18.77
CA ALA A 443 -16.88 -11.87 -19.82
C ALA A 443 -16.39 -12.24 -21.22
N TYR A 444 -15.08 -12.13 -21.48
CA TYR A 444 -14.48 -12.54 -22.75
C TYR A 444 -14.72 -14.03 -23.03
N ARG A 445 -14.43 -14.91 -22.06
CA ARG A 445 -14.63 -16.36 -22.19
C ARG A 445 -16.07 -16.74 -22.51
N ARG A 446 -17.05 -15.99 -22.00
CA ARG A 446 -18.48 -16.19 -22.28
C ARG A 446 -18.93 -15.62 -23.63
N GLY A 447 -18.05 -14.96 -24.38
CA GLY A 447 -18.37 -14.25 -25.61
C GLY A 447 -19.10 -12.91 -25.38
N ASP A 448 -19.23 -12.44 -24.14
CA ASP A 448 -19.73 -11.09 -23.84
C ASP A 448 -18.60 -10.06 -24.00
N TYR A 449 -18.13 -9.87 -25.23
CA TYR A 449 -17.04 -8.95 -25.53
C TYR A 449 -17.40 -7.49 -25.20
N ALA A 450 -18.67 -7.12 -25.30
CA ALA A 450 -19.16 -5.81 -24.88
C ALA A 450 -19.05 -5.65 -23.35
N GLY A 451 -19.35 -6.69 -22.58
CA GLY A 451 -19.10 -6.74 -21.13
C GLY A 451 -17.63 -6.70 -20.77
N ALA A 452 -16.80 -7.47 -21.48
CA ALA A 452 -15.36 -7.44 -21.31
C ALA A 452 -14.81 -6.02 -21.54
N LEU A 453 -15.29 -5.32 -22.58
CA LEU A 453 -14.92 -3.93 -22.85
C LEU A 453 -15.34 -2.97 -21.73
N ARG A 454 -16.52 -3.17 -21.12
CA ARG A 454 -16.97 -2.35 -19.98
C ARG A 454 -16.03 -2.50 -18.78
N GLU A 455 -15.62 -3.72 -18.47
CA GLU A 455 -14.69 -3.97 -17.36
C GLU A 455 -13.28 -3.48 -17.70
N TRP A 456 -12.81 -3.72 -18.92
CA TRP A 456 -11.48 -3.28 -19.36
C TRP A 456 -11.33 -1.75 -19.32
N ARG A 457 -12.35 -0.98 -19.73
CA ARG A 457 -12.32 0.49 -19.67
C ARG A 457 -12.26 1.06 -18.25
N ARG A 458 -12.50 0.24 -17.23
CA ARG A 458 -12.38 0.62 -15.81
C ARG A 458 -10.99 0.28 -15.24
N LEU A 459 -10.15 -0.45 -15.97
CA LEU A 459 -8.79 -0.81 -15.56
C LEU A 459 -7.82 0.35 -15.84
N HIS A 460 -7.23 0.93 -14.78
CA HIS A 460 -6.18 1.95 -14.87
C HIS A 460 -4.84 1.40 -14.39
N LEU A 461 -4.34 0.37 -15.08
CA LEU A 461 -3.01 -0.22 -14.83
C LEU A 461 -2.15 -0.17 -16.12
N PRO A 462 -1.75 1.04 -16.57
CA PRO A 462 -1.11 1.24 -17.87
C PRO A 462 0.30 0.63 -17.96
N GLU A 463 0.96 0.42 -16.82
CA GLU A 463 2.32 -0.16 -16.72
C GLU A 463 2.30 -1.70 -16.60
N LEU A 464 1.11 -2.31 -16.61
CA LEU A 464 0.94 -3.76 -16.62
C LEU A 464 0.56 -4.22 -18.02
N TYR A 465 1.50 -4.82 -18.76
CA TYR A 465 1.26 -5.28 -20.13
C TYR A 465 0.03 -6.20 -20.27
N TRP A 466 -0.30 -6.95 -19.23
CA TRP A 466 -1.46 -7.86 -19.17
C TRP A 466 -2.80 -7.16 -19.45
N THR A 467 -2.94 -5.88 -19.08
CA THR A 467 -4.15 -5.10 -19.40
C THR A 467 -4.26 -4.80 -20.88
N HIS A 468 -3.13 -4.55 -21.54
CA HIS A 468 -3.05 -4.27 -22.97
C HIS A 468 -3.27 -5.52 -23.82
N VAL A 469 -2.76 -6.68 -23.38
CA VAL A 469 -3.08 -7.99 -23.98
C VAL A 469 -4.60 -8.17 -24.06
N LEU A 470 -5.29 -7.94 -22.94
CA LEU A 470 -6.75 -8.02 -22.87
C LEU A 470 -7.43 -6.98 -23.77
N GLY A 471 -6.92 -5.74 -23.81
CA GLY A 471 -7.40 -4.68 -24.69
C GLY A 471 -7.30 -5.04 -26.18
N VAL A 472 -6.19 -5.65 -26.61
CA VAL A 472 -6.01 -6.14 -27.99
C VAL A 472 -7.04 -7.22 -28.32
N MET A 473 -7.20 -8.22 -27.44
CA MET A 473 -8.16 -9.31 -27.66
C MET A 473 -9.60 -8.80 -27.76
N ILE A 474 -10.05 -8.00 -26.79
CA ILE A 474 -11.43 -7.49 -26.72
C ILE A 474 -11.76 -6.63 -27.95
N ASN A 475 -10.89 -5.68 -28.29
CA ASN A 475 -11.15 -4.78 -29.41
C ASN A 475 -10.98 -5.47 -30.77
N GLY A 476 -10.15 -6.52 -30.85
CA GLY A 476 -10.07 -7.41 -32.00
C GLY A 476 -11.40 -8.12 -32.27
N GLU A 477 -12.00 -8.73 -31.24
CA GLU A 477 -13.31 -9.39 -31.36
C GLU A 477 -14.45 -8.43 -31.71
N LEU A 478 -14.40 -7.20 -31.21
CA LEU A 478 -15.41 -6.16 -31.49
C LEU A 478 -15.21 -5.44 -32.83
N GLY A 479 -14.06 -5.62 -33.50
CA GLY A 479 -13.72 -4.87 -34.71
C GLY A 479 -13.39 -3.39 -34.47
N ASN A 480 -13.07 -3.00 -33.23
CA ASN A 480 -12.71 -1.64 -32.86
C ASN A 480 -11.25 -1.35 -33.23
N ALA A 481 -10.96 -1.23 -34.53
CA ALA A 481 -9.60 -1.19 -35.06
C ALA A 481 -8.69 -0.12 -34.42
N ALA A 482 -9.21 1.08 -34.16
CA ALA A 482 -8.43 2.16 -33.55
C ALA A 482 -8.05 1.87 -32.07
N GLU A 483 -8.96 1.28 -31.30
CA GLU A 483 -8.72 0.92 -29.90
C GLU A 483 -7.80 -0.33 -29.80
N ALA A 484 -7.96 -1.29 -30.72
CA ALA A 484 -7.06 -2.43 -30.83
C ALA A 484 -5.62 -2.00 -31.18
N GLU A 485 -5.47 -1.05 -32.12
CA GLU A 485 -4.18 -0.48 -32.48
C GLU A 485 -3.50 0.19 -31.28
N ALA A 486 -4.24 1.02 -30.54
CA ALA A 486 -3.72 1.72 -29.37
C ALA A 486 -3.26 0.72 -28.29
N ALA A 487 -4.11 -0.25 -27.93
CA ALA A 487 -3.75 -1.28 -26.95
C ALA A 487 -2.54 -2.11 -27.41
N ARG A 488 -2.43 -2.41 -28.72
CA ARG A 488 -1.28 -3.13 -29.27
C ARG A 488 0.00 -2.31 -29.21
N ALA A 489 -0.07 -1.01 -29.52
CA ALA A 489 1.07 -0.11 -29.41
C ALA A 489 1.58 -0.02 -27.96
N ASP A 490 0.66 0.12 -26.99
CA ASP A 490 1.01 0.17 -25.56
C ASP A 490 1.59 -1.16 -25.07
N LEU A 491 1.02 -2.30 -25.49
CA LEU A 491 1.57 -3.63 -25.22
C LEU A 491 3.01 -3.77 -25.71
N LEU A 492 3.27 -3.43 -26.98
CA LEU A 492 4.59 -3.60 -27.59
C LEU A 492 5.61 -2.57 -27.10
N ALA A 493 5.16 -1.43 -26.56
CA ALA A 493 6.03 -0.49 -25.86
C ALA A 493 6.57 -1.09 -24.54
N LEU A 494 5.76 -1.87 -23.83
CA LEU A 494 6.16 -2.52 -22.58
C LEU A 494 6.84 -3.88 -22.81
N PHE A 495 6.39 -4.64 -23.81
CA PHE A 495 6.87 -5.98 -24.12
C PHE A 495 6.97 -6.19 -25.65
N PRO A 496 8.08 -5.75 -26.28
CA PRO A 496 8.23 -5.74 -27.74
C PRO A 496 8.04 -7.09 -28.44
N ASP A 497 8.45 -8.19 -27.78
CA ASP A 497 8.43 -9.53 -28.36
C ASP A 497 7.26 -10.40 -27.84
N TYR A 498 6.21 -9.78 -27.29
CA TYR A 498 5.11 -10.51 -26.62
C TYR A 498 4.46 -11.60 -27.48
N ALA A 499 4.31 -11.37 -28.79
CA ALA A 499 3.71 -12.36 -29.69
C ALA A 499 4.45 -13.71 -29.66
N ALA A 500 5.76 -13.74 -29.44
CA ALA A 500 6.54 -14.97 -29.36
C ALA A 500 6.32 -15.75 -28.05
N THR A 501 5.84 -15.09 -26.99
CA THR A 501 5.65 -15.68 -25.65
C THR A 501 4.19 -15.87 -25.27
N ALA A 502 3.25 -15.28 -25.99
CA ALA A 502 1.82 -15.22 -25.63
C ALA A 502 1.21 -16.57 -25.17
N VAL A 503 1.45 -17.67 -25.91
CA VAL A 503 0.95 -19.00 -25.51
C VAL A 503 1.49 -19.41 -24.15
N ARG A 504 2.80 -19.23 -23.94
CA ARG A 504 3.46 -19.57 -22.67
C ARG A 504 2.96 -18.68 -21.53
N ASP A 505 2.75 -17.39 -21.78
CA ASP A 505 2.21 -16.48 -20.77
C ASP A 505 0.83 -16.94 -20.28
N PHE A 506 -0.08 -17.31 -21.18
CA PHE A 506 -1.38 -17.88 -20.77
C PHE A 506 -1.23 -19.23 -20.04
N GLN A 507 -0.30 -20.09 -20.46
CA GLN A 507 -0.01 -21.36 -19.77
C GLN A 507 0.54 -21.15 -18.35
N VAL A 508 1.36 -20.12 -18.12
CA VAL A 508 1.86 -19.75 -16.78
C VAL A 508 0.70 -19.43 -15.82
N TRP A 509 -0.42 -18.92 -16.35
CA TRP A 509 -1.64 -18.66 -15.61
C TRP A 509 -2.61 -19.85 -15.57
N ASN A 510 -2.19 -21.04 -16.01
CA ASN A 510 -2.97 -22.28 -16.00
C ASN A 510 -4.32 -22.21 -16.73
N PHE A 511 -4.46 -21.32 -17.73
CA PHE A 511 -5.63 -21.33 -18.60
C PHE A 511 -5.74 -22.65 -19.38
N GLU A 512 -6.96 -23.14 -19.59
CA GLU A 512 -7.22 -24.32 -20.42
C GLU A 512 -6.80 -24.09 -21.87
N ASP A 513 -6.22 -25.10 -22.52
CA ASP A 513 -5.68 -24.97 -23.89
C ASP A 513 -6.72 -24.46 -24.91
N SER A 514 -7.98 -24.91 -24.80
CA SER A 514 -9.09 -24.45 -25.66
C SER A 514 -9.41 -22.96 -25.50
N LEU A 515 -9.25 -22.44 -24.28
CA LEU A 515 -9.43 -21.03 -23.99
C LEU A 515 -8.22 -20.22 -24.48
N ILE A 516 -7.01 -20.78 -24.34
CA ILE A 516 -5.80 -20.18 -24.93
C ILE A 516 -5.96 -20.03 -26.44
N ASP A 517 -6.49 -21.03 -27.15
CA ASP A 517 -6.79 -20.92 -28.60
C ASP A 517 -7.68 -19.72 -28.92
N THR A 518 -8.70 -19.50 -28.09
CA THR A 518 -9.64 -18.37 -28.25
C THR A 518 -8.96 -17.02 -27.97
N PHE A 519 -8.04 -16.96 -27.01
CA PHE A 519 -7.25 -15.76 -26.72
C PHE A 519 -6.27 -15.45 -27.86
N ILE A 520 -5.63 -16.47 -28.43
CA ILE A 520 -4.72 -16.31 -29.57
C ILE A 520 -5.46 -15.81 -30.82
N ASP A 521 -6.66 -16.31 -31.10
CA ASP A 521 -7.51 -15.79 -32.18
C ASP A 521 -7.89 -14.32 -31.95
N GLY A 522 -8.25 -13.95 -30.73
CA GLY A 522 -8.52 -12.55 -30.33
C GLY A 522 -7.31 -11.64 -30.55
N LEU A 523 -6.10 -12.07 -30.18
CA LEU A 523 -4.87 -11.32 -30.44
C LEU A 523 -4.63 -11.14 -31.93
N ALA A 524 -4.84 -12.18 -32.75
CA ALA A 524 -4.71 -12.10 -34.20
C ALA A 524 -5.69 -11.10 -34.82
N LYS A 525 -6.97 -11.12 -34.38
CA LYS A 525 -7.99 -10.13 -34.79
C LYS A 525 -7.63 -8.70 -34.37
N GLY A 526 -6.97 -8.53 -33.22
CA GLY A 526 -6.43 -7.25 -32.76
C GLY A 526 -5.15 -6.79 -33.49
N GLY A 527 -4.70 -7.53 -34.50
CA GLY A 527 -3.52 -7.22 -35.31
C GLY A 527 -2.20 -7.68 -34.69
N LEU A 528 -2.23 -8.63 -33.75
CA LEU A 528 -1.06 -9.24 -33.14
C LEU A 528 -1.04 -10.76 -33.39
N PRO A 529 -0.68 -11.22 -34.61
CA PRO A 529 -0.64 -12.64 -34.91
C PRO A 529 0.46 -13.33 -34.09
N VAL A 530 0.08 -14.42 -33.40
CA VAL A 530 1.00 -15.22 -32.60
C VAL A 530 1.54 -16.37 -33.45
N PRO A 531 2.88 -16.56 -33.54
CA PRO A 531 3.46 -17.67 -34.29
C PRO A 531 3.04 -19.03 -33.70
N ASP A 532 2.79 -20.01 -34.58
CA ASP A 532 2.49 -21.37 -34.18
C ASP A 532 3.78 -22.09 -33.73
N ASN A 533 4.15 -21.87 -32.47
CA ASN A 533 5.34 -22.43 -31.84
C ASN A 533 5.03 -23.67 -30.98
N ARG A 534 3.84 -24.27 -31.12
CA ARG A 534 3.47 -25.51 -30.40
C ARG A 534 4.10 -26.73 -31.08
N ARG A 535 5.42 -26.90 -30.94
CA ARG A 535 6.13 -28.13 -31.31
C ARG A 535 7.04 -28.61 -30.21
#